data_AF-A0A6M0KY51-F1
#
_entry.id   AF-A0A6M0KY51-F1
#
_cell.length_a   1.000
_cell.length_b   1.000
_cell.length_c   1.000
_cell.angle_alpha   90.00
_cell.angle_beta   90.00
_cell.angle_gamma   90.00
#
_symmetry.space_group_name_H-M   'P 1'
#
loop_
_entity.id
_entity.type
_entity.pdbx_description
1 polymer ?
#
loop_
_entity_poly.entity_id
_entity_poly.type
_entity_poly.pdbx_seq_one_letter_code
_entity_poly.pdbx_strand_id
1 'polypeptide(L)' 'MQLDITQNQEEFNSEDAKAEINRLLRVYRVKKDDLEWADDDWEVSEIQEELDGYAREIKILKSQVRKHEQSVGV' A
#
# COMPACT_ATOMS: atom_id res chain seq x y z
N MET A 1 -30.34 29.34 -9.13
CA MET A 1 -30.04 27.98 -8.63
C MET A 1 -28.55 27.91 -8.38
N GLN A 2 -28.15 27.94 -7.11
CA GLN A 2 -26.78 27.63 -6.73
C GLN A 2 -26.62 26.11 -6.86
N LEU A 3 -25.70 25.68 -7.73
CA LEU A 3 -25.27 24.31 -7.81
C LEU A 3 -24.16 24.15 -6.77
N ASP A 4 -24.52 23.66 -5.59
CA ASP A 4 -23.55 23.21 -4.60
C ASP A 4 -22.81 22.02 -5.20
N ILE A 5 -21.63 22.29 -5.74
CA ILE A 5 -20.66 21.27 -6.12
C ILE A 5 -20.11 20.74 -4.79
N THR A 6 -20.82 19.78 -4.20
CA THR A 6 -20.30 18.99 -3.09
C THR A 6 -19.12 18.21 -3.65
N GLN A 7 -17.93 18.76 -3.48
CA GLN A 7 -16.68 18.04 -3.66
C GLN A 7 -16.78 16.80 -2.77
N ASN A 8 -16.98 15.63 -3.36
CA ASN A 8 -16.72 14.35 -2.71
C ASN A 8 -15.24 14.32 -2.37
N GLN A 9 -14.89 14.91 -1.24
CA GLN A 9 -13.68 14.56 -0.51
C GLN A 9 -13.94 13.14 -0.04
N GLU A 10 -13.44 12.14 -0.79
CA GLU A 10 -13.37 10.78 -0.25
C GLU A 10 -12.54 10.88 1.02
N GLU A 11 -13.24 10.86 2.15
CA GLU A 11 -12.64 10.87 3.46
C GLU A 11 -11.72 9.66 3.53
N PHE A 12 -10.46 9.87 3.91
CA PHE A 12 -9.50 8.78 4.00
C PHE A 12 -10.07 7.69 4.91
N ASN A 13 -10.35 6.52 4.32
CA ASN A 13 -10.84 5.38 5.08
C ASN A 13 -9.66 4.55 5.58
N SER A 14 -9.41 4.64 6.89
CA SER A 14 -8.32 3.88 7.52
C SER A 14 -8.52 2.36 7.45
N GLU A 15 -9.75 1.87 7.36
CA GLU A 15 -10.04 0.43 7.21
C GLU A 15 -9.65 -0.06 5.82
N ASP A 16 -9.98 0.69 4.76
CA ASP A 16 -9.59 0.37 3.39
C ASP A 16 -8.07 0.39 3.23
N ALA A 17 -7.40 1.39 3.82
CA ALA A 17 -5.95 1.46 3.84
C ALA A 17 -5.31 0.26 4.58
N LYS A 18 -5.90 -0.19 5.69
CA LYS A 18 -5.46 -1.39 6.42
C LYS A 18 -5.69 -2.67 5.60
N ALA A 19 -6.83 -2.76 4.90
CA ALA A 19 -7.12 -3.87 4.00
C ALA A 19 -6.11 -3.93 2.85
N GLU A 20 -5.77 -2.79 2.26
CA GLU A 20 -4.77 -2.73 1.19
C GLU A 20 -3.36 -3.04 1.70
N ILE A 21 -2.97 -2.58 2.89
CA ILE A 21 -1.71 -3.01 3.53
C ILE A 21 -1.65 -4.54 3.64
N ASN A 22 -2.74 -5.18 4.07
CA ASN A 22 -2.78 -6.64 4.19
C ASN A 22 -2.71 -7.34 2.81
N ARG A 23 -3.37 -6.77 1.80
CA ARG A 23 -3.28 -7.26 0.41
C ARG A 23 -1.84 -7.19 -0.10
N LEU A 24 -1.19 -6.02 0.02
CA LEU A 24 0.19 -5.80 -0.40
C LEU A 24 1.17 -6.69 0.36
N LEU A 25 0.97 -6.91 1.67
CA LEU A 25 1.79 -7.84 2.46
C LEU A 25 1.66 -9.29 1.96
N ARG A 26 0.47 -9.71 1.51
CA ARG A 26 0.28 -11.04 0.94
C ARG A 26 0.98 -11.17 -0.41
N VAL A 27 0.85 -10.17 -1.28
CA VAL A 27 1.54 -10.14 -2.58
C VAL A 27 3.06 -10.13 -2.39
N TYR A 28 3.57 -9.30 -1.48
CA TYR A 28 4.99 -9.25 -1.14
C TYR A 28 5.54 -10.62 -0.74
N ARG A 29 4.79 -11.40 0.06
CA ARG A 29 5.23 -12.75 0.45
C ARG A 29 5.32 -13.69 -0.74
N VAL A 30 4.31 -13.70 -1.60
CA VAL A 30 4.32 -14.54 -2.82
C VAL A 30 5.50 -14.16 -3.71
N LYS A 31 5.71 -12.87 -3.94
CA LYS A 31 6.83 -12.38 -4.76
C LYS A 31 8.21 -12.65 -4.14
N LYS A 32 8.27 -12.69 -2.81
CA LYS A 32 9.48 -13.10 -2.11
C LYS A 32 9.75 -14.59 -2.30
N ASP A 33 8.71 -15.41 -2.31
CA ASP A 33 8.85 -16.83 -2.65
C ASP A 33 9.32 -16.96 -4.11
N ASP A 34 8.77 -16.18 -5.06
CA ASP A 34 9.22 -16.16 -6.46
C ASP A 34 10.72 -15.80 -6.57
N LEU A 35 11.20 -14.85 -5.75
CA LEU A 35 12.62 -14.48 -5.70
C LEU A 35 13.53 -15.65 -5.30
N GLU A 36 13.06 -16.58 -4.47
CA GLU A 36 13.83 -17.77 -4.06
C GLU A 36 13.99 -18.77 -5.22
N TRP A 37 13.13 -18.69 -6.24
CA TRP A 37 13.13 -19.55 -7.42
C TRP A 37 13.69 -18.87 -8.68
N ALA A 38 14.11 -17.61 -8.58
CA ALA A 38 14.65 -16.87 -9.70
C ALA A 38 16.02 -17.44 -10.11
N ASP A 39 16.16 -17.76 -11.39
CA ASP A 39 17.31 -18.51 -11.92
C ASP A 39 18.40 -17.60 -12.53
N ASP A 40 18.11 -16.30 -12.72
CA ASP A 40 19.07 -15.33 -13.25
C ASP A 40 19.02 -13.94 -12.59
N ASP A 41 20.12 -13.20 -12.74
CA ASP A 41 20.32 -11.89 -12.10
C ASP A 41 19.32 -10.82 -12.60
N TRP A 42 18.77 -10.96 -13.81
CA TRP A 42 17.81 -10.02 -14.35
C TRP A 42 16.44 -10.23 -13.71
N GLU A 43 15.97 -11.47 -13.64
CA GLU A 43 14.74 -11.85 -12.94
C GLU A 43 14.81 -11.49 -11.45
N VAL A 44 15.95 -11.77 -10.80
CA VAL A 44 16.22 -11.36 -9.41
C VAL A 44 16.07 -9.84 -9.25
N SER A 45 16.63 -9.06 -10.17
CA SER A 45 16.58 -7.59 -10.10
C SER A 45 15.17 -7.05 -10.29
N GLU A 46 14.40 -7.59 -11.24
CA GLU A 46 13.01 -7.18 -11.48
C GLU A 46 12.12 -7.49 -10.28
N ILE A 47 12.23 -8.70 -9.72
CA ILE A 47 11.46 -9.09 -8.54
C ILE A 47 11.85 -8.23 -7.33
N GLN A 48 13.14 -7.92 -7.15
CA GLN A 48 13.59 -7.02 -6.08
C GLN A 48 13.01 -5.60 -6.23
N GLU A 49 12.96 -5.05 -7.45
CA GLU A 49 12.36 -3.74 -7.70
C GLU A 49 10.86 -3.72 -7.36
N GLU A 50 10.12 -4.78 -7.72
CA GLU A 50 8.71 -4.93 -7.36
C GLU A 50 8.52 -5.02 -5.83
N LEU A 51 9.33 -5.82 -5.14
CA LEU A 51 9.30 -5.96 -3.69
C LEU A 51 9.57 -4.62 -2.99
N ASP A 52 10.52 -3.84 -3.48
CA ASP A 52 10.82 -2.50 -2.98
C ASP A 52 9.65 -1.54 -3.20
N GLY A 53 8.96 -1.64 -4.33
CA GLY A 53 7.72 -0.93 -4.63
C GLY A 53 6.64 -1.19 -3.59
N TYR A 54 6.32 -2.47 -3.34
CA TYR A 54 5.34 -2.86 -2.32
C TYR A 54 5.73 -2.41 -0.92
N ALA A 55 7.00 -2.56 -0.54
CA ALA A 55 7.49 -2.14 0.77
C ALA A 55 7.33 -0.62 0.98
N ARG A 56 7.59 0.17 -0.07
CA ARG A 56 7.40 1.62 -0.06
C ARG A 56 5.92 1.98 0.11
N GLU A 57 5.04 1.34 -0.64
CA GLU A 57 3.60 1.60 -0.59
C GLU A 57 3.00 1.24 0.77
N ILE A 58 3.35 0.07 1.32
CA ILE A 58 2.97 -0.35 2.68
C ILE A 58 3.42 0.69 3.71
N LYS A 59 4.64 1.23 3.59
CA LYS A 59 5.15 2.24 4.51
C LYS A 59 4.36 3.55 4.43
N ILE A 60 3.97 3.97 3.22
CA ILE A 60 3.15 5.16 3.00
C ILE A 60 1.76 4.97 3.63
N LEU A 61 1.07 3.88 3.32
CA LEU A 61 -0.26 3.58 3.85
C LEU A 61 -0.24 3.49 5.38
N LYS A 62 0.76 2.82 5.97
CA LYS A 62 0.91 2.77 7.44
C LYS A 62 1.09 4.17 8.05
N SER A 63 1.84 5.04 7.38
CA SER A 63 2.02 6.43 7.82
C SER A 63 0.71 7.21 7.74
N GLN A 64 -0.08 7.03 6.68
CA GLN A 64 -1.39 7.66 6.51
C GLN A 64 -2.39 7.19 7.57
N VAL A 65 -2.47 5.87 7.80
CA VAL A 65 -3.31 5.28 8.86
C VAL A 65 -2.94 5.89 10.22
N ARG A 66 -1.66 5.89 10.57
CA ARG A 66 -1.20 6.45 11.85
C ARG A 66 -1.55 7.92 12.00
N LYS A 67 -1.35 8.73 10.96
CA LYS A 67 -1.70 10.15 10.98
C LYS A 67 -3.19 10.35 11.15
N HIS A 68 -4.01 9.58 10.44
CA HIS A 68 -5.46 9.64 10.57
C HIS A 68 -5.93 9.26 11.96
N GLU A 69 -5.43 8.15 12.53
CA GLU A 69 -5.75 7.74 13.91
C GLU A 69 -5.37 8.81 14.94
N GLN A 70 -4.22 9.47 14.77
CA GLN A 70 -3.81 10.60 15.61
C GLN A 70 -4.69 11.85 15.45
N SER A 71 -5.18 12.11 14.23
CA SER A 71 -6.07 13.24 13.96
C SER A 71 -7.48 13.02 14.48
N VAL A 72 -7.96 11.78 14.50
CA VAL A 72 -9.32 11.41 14.97
C VAL A 72 -9.36 11.24 16.50
N GLY A 73 -8.21 11.21 17.20
CA GLY A 73 -8.14 11.26 18.66
C GLY A 73 -8.63 9.98 19.35
N VAL A 74 -8.38 8.81 18.75
CA VAL A 74 -8.58 7.50 19.38
C VAL A 74 -7.40 7.16 20.28
#